data_AF-R7S7H9-F1
#
_entry.id   AF-R7S7H9-F1
#
_cell.length_a   1.000
_cell.length_b   1.000
_cell.length_c   1.000
_cell.angle_alpha   90.00
_cell.angle_beta   90.00
_cell.angle_gamma   90.00
#
_symmetry.space_group_name_H-M   'P 1'
#
loop_
_entity.id
_entity.type
_entity.pdbx_description
1 polymer ?
#
loop_
_entity_poly.entity_id
_entity_poly.type
_entity_poly.pdbx_seq_one_letter_code
_entity_poly.pdbx_strand_id
1 'polypeptide(L)'
;MLQPLNILTLLFTIAWCCATVLGAPQKIDNTSPEIQYTGAWSMFNTPGDGDFGNTLAFSQDNLDTAKLQFSGTSVTVFGALKPVGTWNMHSAYYLDDSSPVGFIPNPLVASEQHQVTFYSSGPLSDGPHTLTI
;
A
#
# COMPACT_ATOMS: atom_id res chain seq x y z
N MET A 1 3.73 -11.29 66.16
CA MET A 1 3.72 -10.37 65.01
C MET A 1 3.93 -11.21 63.76
N LEU A 2 2.88 -11.43 62.97
CA LEU A 2 2.94 -12.15 61.70
C LEU A 2 2.91 -11.10 60.59
N GLN A 3 3.94 -11.01 59.74
CA GLN A 3 3.86 -10.29 58.48
C GLN A 3 3.28 -11.23 57.41
N PRO A 4 2.26 -10.83 56.63
CA PRO A 4 1.87 -11.59 55.47
C PRO A 4 2.83 -11.30 54.29
N LEU A 5 3.15 -12.38 53.60
CA LEU A 5 3.97 -12.45 52.40
C LEU A 5 3.16 -11.91 51.20
N ASN A 6 3.52 -10.75 50.65
CA ASN A 6 2.94 -10.24 49.39
C ASN A 6 3.86 -10.65 48.23
N ILE A 7 3.62 -11.84 47.66
CA ILE A 7 4.16 -12.19 46.33
C ILE A 7 3.06 -11.90 45.31
N LEU A 8 3.26 -10.87 44.52
CA LEU A 8 2.43 -10.54 43.37
C LEU A 8 2.70 -11.57 42.27
N THR A 9 1.83 -12.57 42.12
CA THR A 9 1.94 -13.53 41.02
C THR A 9 1.40 -12.91 39.74
N LEU A 10 2.30 -12.47 38.87
CA LEU A 10 1.97 -12.00 37.54
C LEU A 10 1.77 -13.21 36.62
N LEU A 11 0.52 -13.61 36.37
CA LEU A 11 0.19 -14.61 35.37
C LEU A 11 0.09 -13.94 33.99
N PHE A 12 1.05 -14.21 33.11
CA PHE A 12 0.89 -13.95 31.68
C PHE A 12 0.88 -15.28 30.93
N THR A 13 -0.25 -15.61 30.33
CA THR A 13 -0.30 -16.58 29.23
C THR A 13 -0.14 -15.82 27.93
N ILE A 14 1.01 -15.95 27.26
CA ILE A 14 1.11 -15.63 25.84
C ILE A 14 0.85 -16.94 25.10
N ALA A 15 -0.38 -17.09 24.63
CA ALA A 15 -0.71 -18.04 23.59
C ALA A 15 -0.89 -17.25 22.30
N TRP A 16 0.05 -17.36 21.37
CA TRP A 16 -0.27 -17.14 19.97
C TRP A 16 0.22 -18.33 19.18
N CYS A 17 -0.71 -19.23 18.90
CA CYS A 17 -0.54 -20.30 17.95
C CYS A 17 -1.46 -19.99 16.79
N CYS A 18 -0.89 -19.61 15.66
CA CYS A 18 -1.00 -20.33 14.39
C CYS A 18 -0.24 -19.46 13.40
N ALA A 19 0.90 -19.95 12.90
CA ALA A 19 1.45 -19.38 11.68
C ALA A 19 0.39 -19.63 10.60
N THR A 20 -0.36 -18.59 10.23
CA THR A 20 -1.19 -18.65 9.04
C THR A 20 -0.24 -18.96 7.89
N VAL A 21 -0.60 -19.97 7.10
CA VAL A 21 0.10 -20.27 5.85
C VAL A 21 0.13 -18.95 5.06
N LEU A 22 1.30 -18.35 4.92
CA LEU A 22 1.51 -17.17 4.10
C LEU A 22 1.07 -17.55 2.68
N GLY A 23 -0.13 -17.12 2.28
CA GLY A 23 -0.49 -17.09 0.89
C GLY A 23 0.55 -16.25 0.16
N ALA A 24 1.00 -16.70 -1.02
CA ALA A 24 1.91 -15.89 -1.82
C ALA A 24 1.24 -14.53 -2.11
N PRO A 25 1.99 -13.41 -2.09
CA PRO A 25 1.43 -12.11 -2.42
C PRO A 25 0.81 -12.14 -3.82
N GLN A 26 -0.47 -11.74 -3.93
CA GLN A 26 -1.11 -11.52 -5.21
C GLN A 26 -0.64 -10.18 -5.78
N LYS A 27 -0.17 -10.17 -7.03
CA LYS A 27 0.11 -8.94 -7.78
C LYS A 27 -1.13 -8.55 -8.57
N ILE A 28 -1.58 -7.30 -8.41
CA ILE A 28 -2.72 -6.73 -9.12
C ILE A 28 -2.18 -5.63 -10.02
N ASP A 29 -2.44 -5.76 -11.32
CA ASP A 29 -2.07 -4.76 -12.33
C ASP A 29 -3.05 -3.59 -12.32
N ASN A 30 -2.61 -2.38 -12.71
CA ASN A 30 -3.49 -1.20 -12.72
C ASN A 30 -4.66 -1.34 -13.71
N THR A 31 -4.59 -2.25 -14.68
CA THR A 31 -5.69 -2.57 -15.61
C THR A 31 -6.67 -3.61 -15.05
N SER A 32 -6.43 -4.13 -13.84
CA SER A 32 -7.33 -5.09 -13.21
C SER A 32 -8.73 -4.50 -13.01
N PRO A 33 -9.81 -5.24 -13.33
CA PRO A 33 -11.18 -4.79 -13.07
C PRO A 33 -11.50 -4.70 -11.56
N GLU A 34 -10.63 -5.21 -10.68
CA GLU A 34 -10.75 -5.06 -9.23
C GLU A 34 -10.48 -3.63 -8.75
N ILE A 35 -9.78 -2.81 -9.56
CA ILE A 35 -9.49 -1.41 -9.23
C ILE A 35 -10.59 -0.51 -9.80
N GLN A 36 -11.29 0.17 -8.90
CA GLN A 36 -12.34 1.12 -9.24
C GLN A 36 -11.75 2.53 -9.35
N TYR A 37 -11.62 3.03 -10.57
CA TYR A 37 -11.19 4.39 -10.84
C TYR A 37 -12.39 5.35 -10.83
N THR A 38 -12.20 6.52 -10.21
CA THR A 38 -13.11 7.66 -10.32
C THR A 38 -12.31 8.86 -10.81
N GLY A 39 -12.88 9.61 -11.76
CA GLY A 39 -12.24 10.79 -12.33
C GLY A 39 -11.51 10.54 -13.66
N ALA A 40 -10.54 11.39 -13.98
CA ALA A 40 -9.82 11.43 -15.25
C ALA A 40 -8.43 10.76 -15.17
N TRP A 41 -8.40 9.44 -15.27
CA TRP A 41 -7.17 8.66 -15.31
C TRP A 41 -6.66 8.46 -16.74
N SER A 42 -5.36 8.70 -16.93
CA SER A 42 -4.65 8.37 -18.16
C SER A 42 -3.99 7.00 -18.01
N MET A 43 -4.34 6.06 -18.89
CA MET A 43 -3.81 4.69 -18.91
C MET A 43 -2.74 4.55 -19.99
N PHE A 44 -1.60 3.97 -19.65
CA PHE A 44 -0.47 3.77 -20.55
C PHE A 44 -0.13 2.31 -20.67
N ASN A 45 0.26 1.91 -21.87
CA ASN A 45 0.92 0.65 -22.14
C ASN A 45 2.28 0.96 -22.77
N THR A 46 3.35 0.57 -22.09
CA THR A 46 4.73 0.86 -22.49
C THR A 46 5.56 -0.43 -22.40
N PRO A 47 5.55 -1.25 -23.47
CA PRO A 47 6.21 -2.55 -23.47
C PRO A 47 7.72 -2.45 -23.23
N GLY A 48 8.23 -3.19 -22.23
CA GLY A 48 9.67 -3.29 -21.97
C GLY A 48 10.21 -2.28 -20.97
N ASP A 49 9.35 -1.40 -20.44
CA ASP A 49 9.74 -0.36 -19.47
C ASP A 49 10.02 -0.92 -18.07
N GLY A 50 9.60 -2.15 -17.77
CA GLY A 50 9.85 -2.79 -16.48
C GLY A 50 8.77 -2.54 -15.42
N ASP A 51 7.67 -1.87 -15.77
CA ASP A 51 6.45 -1.81 -14.94
C ASP A 51 5.72 -3.16 -14.94
N PHE A 52 4.96 -3.46 -13.88
CA PHE A 52 4.15 -4.67 -13.85
C PHE A 52 3.10 -4.62 -14.98
N GLY A 53 2.95 -5.72 -15.71
CA GLY A 53 2.07 -5.76 -16.90
C GLY A 53 2.50 -4.85 -18.06
N ASN A 54 3.61 -4.11 -17.96
CA ASN A 54 3.96 -2.99 -18.85
C ASN A 54 2.87 -1.92 -18.93
N THR A 55 2.10 -1.73 -17.86
CA THR A 55 1.05 -0.71 -17.81
C THR A 55 1.23 0.23 -16.62
N LEU A 56 0.70 1.44 -16.77
CA LEU A 56 0.65 2.46 -15.73
C LEU A 56 -0.65 3.25 -15.83
N ALA A 57 -1.08 3.80 -14.70
CA ALA A 57 -2.17 4.76 -14.62
C ALA A 57 -1.65 6.01 -13.90
N PHE A 58 -2.02 7.20 -14.37
CA PHE A 58 -1.81 8.44 -13.61
C PHE A 58 -2.98 9.40 -13.76
N SER A 59 -3.13 10.29 -12.78
CA SER A 59 -4.01 11.46 -12.85
C SER A 59 -3.24 12.73 -12.47
N GLN A 60 -3.77 13.88 -12.87
CA GLN A 60 -3.30 15.21 -12.49
C GLN A 60 -4.31 15.97 -11.62
N ASP A 61 -5.48 15.36 -11.33
CA ASP A 61 -6.53 15.95 -10.50
C ASP A 61 -6.48 15.31 -9.10
N ASN A 62 -6.58 16.14 -8.07
CA ASN A 62 -6.52 15.69 -6.68
C ASN A 62 -7.85 15.11 -6.16
N LEU A 63 -8.92 15.18 -6.96
CA LEU A 63 -10.21 14.55 -6.67
C LEU A 63 -10.35 13.15 -7.29
N ASP A 64 -9.41 12.76 -8.14
CA ASP A 64 -9.40 11.45 -8.78
C ASP A 64 -8.93 10.38 -7.81
N THR A 65 -9.58 9.22 -7.83
CA THR A 65 -9.26 8.13 -6.90
C THR A 65 -9.14 6.79 -7.61
N ALA A 66 -8.26 5.93 -7.10
CA ALA A 66 -8.21 4.51 -7.44
C ALA A 66 -8.45 3.66 -6.18
N LYS A 67 -9.55 2.89 -6.16
CA LYS A 67 -9.96 2.11 -4.98
C LYS A 67 -9.81 0.61 -5.22
N LEU A 68 -9.19 -0.08 -4.26
CA LEU A 68 -9.05 -1.54 -4.22
C LEU A 68 -9.62 -2.07 -2.90
N GLN A 69 -10.50 -3.07 -2.99
CA GLN A 69 -10.92 -3.88 -1.85
C GLN A 69 -10.16 -5.20 -1.90
N PHE A 70 -9.55 -5.60 -0.77
CA PHE A 70 -8.78 -6.84 -0.69
C PHE A 70 -9.04 -7.53 0.66
N SER A 71 -8.75 -8.83 0.72
CA SER A 71 -8.71 -9.56 1.98
C SER A 71 -7.29 -10.06 2.23
N GLY A 72 -6.68 -9.68 3.35
CA GLY A 72 -5.34 -10.15 3.69
C GLY A 72 -4.66 -9.28 4.74
N THR A 73 -3.38 -9.54 4.98
CA THR A 73 -2.64 -8.98 6.11
C THR A 73 -1.71 -7.82 5.75
N SER A 74 -1.67 -7.38 4.49
CA SER A 74 -0.87 -6.23 4.06
C SER A 74 -1.18 -5.85 2.61
N VAL A 75 -0.95 -4.59 2.24
CA VAL A 75 -0.94 -4.10 0.85
C VAL A 75 0.26 -3.19 0.61
N THR A 76 0.83 -3.23 -0.58
CA THR A 76 1.93 -2.35 -1.02
C THR A 76 1.63 -1.81 -2.41
N VAL A 77 1.77 -0.50 -2.59
CA VAL A 77 1.58 0.18 -3.87
C VAL A 77 2.93 0.48 -4.48
N PHE A 78 3.08 0.06 -5.73
CA PHE A 78 4.24 0.37 -6.55
C PHE A 78 3.84 1.34 -7.66
N GLY A 79 4.70 2.31 -7.93
CA GLY A 79 4.55 3.26 -9.03
C GLY A 79 5.84 3.42 -9.82
N ALA A 80 5.85 4.40 -10.70
CA ALA A 80 7.03 4.77 -11.49
C ALA A 80 7.31 6.27 -11.33
N LEU A 81 8.59 6.63 -11.35
CA LEU A 81 9.06 8.00 -11.45
C LEU A 81 9.59 8.20 -12.87
N LYS A 82 8.70 8.67 -13.77
CA LYS A 82 8.99 8.89 -15.19
C LYS A 82 8.01 9.90 -15.80
N PRO A 83 8.35 10.56 -16.92
CA PRO A 83 9.65 10.52 -17.59
C PRO A 83 10.70 11.36 -16.86
N VAL A 84 11.95 11.32 -17.32
CA VAL A 84 13.03 12.21 -16.85
C VAL A 84 12.59 13.67 -16.95
N GLY A 85 12.77 14.43 -15.88
CA GLY A 85 12.29 15.81 -15.81
C GLY A 85 12.13 16.34 -14.39
N THR A 86 11.45 17.47 -14.26
CA THR A 86 11.06 18.04 -12.96
C THR A 86 9.55 18.05 -12.85
N TRP A 87 9.01 17.39 -11.83
CA TRP A 87 7.59 17.16 -11.66
C TRP A 87 7.17 17.44 -10.22
N ASN A 88 5.99 18.05 -10.04
CA ASN A 88 5.39 18.17 -8.72
C ASN A 88 4.47 16.97 -8.48
N MET A 89 5.06 15.85 -8.08
CA MET A 89 4.35 14.59 -7.85
C MET A 89 3.88 14.50 -6.39
N HIS A 90 2.63 14.13 -6.19
CA HIS A 90 2.06 13.86 -4.87
C HIS A 90 0.94 12.83 -5.00
N SER A 91 0.95 11.80 -4.16
CA SER A 91 -0.17 10.88 -3.96
C SER A 91 -0.47 10.74 -2.46
N ALA A 92 -1.69 10.35 -2.13
CA ALA A 92 -2.10 10.03 -0.77
C ALA A 92 -2.70 8.62 -0.73
N TYR A 93 -2.62 7.97 0.43
CA TYR A 93 -3.08 6.60 0.61
C TYR A 93 -3.97 6.53 1.84
N TYR A 94 -5.22 6.17 1.64
CA TYR A 94 -6.24 5.99 2.67
C TYR A 94 -6.52 4.50 2.82
N LEU A 95 -6.14 3.94 3.96
CA LEU A 95 -6.40 2.54 4.28
C LEU A 95 -7.48 2.47 5.36
N ASP A 96 -8.63 1.90 5.01
CA ASP A 96 -9.82 1.85 5.87
C ASP A 96 -10.15 3.25 6.43
N ASP A 97 -10.38 3.35 7.75
CA ASP A 97 -10.67 4.61 8.44
C ASP A 97 -9.41 5.29 9.03
N SER A 98 -8.22 4.93 8.55
CA SER A 98 -6.96 5.51 9.05
C SER A 98 -6.66 6.89 8.47
N SER A 99 -5.77 7.63 9.14
CA SER A 99 -5.26 8.91 8.61
C SER A 99 -4.44 8.67 7.33
N PRO A 100 -4.56 9.53 6.31
CA PRO A 100 -3.85 9.32 5.05
C PRO A 100 -2.34 9.40 5.22
N VAL A 101 -1.64 8.58 4.44
CA VAL A 101 -0.19 8.65 4.27
C VAL A 101 0.10 9.29 2.91
N GLY A 102 0.86 10.38 2.89
CA GLY A 102 1.29 11.03 1.66
C GLY A 102 2.62 10.47 1.13
N PHE A 103 2.76 10.43 -0.19
CA PHE A 103 4.03 10.18 -0.87
C PHE A 103 4.38 11.37 -1.75
N ILE A 104 5.50 12.02 -1.46
CA ILE A 104 6.06 13.13 -2.22
C ILE A 104 7.52 12.76 -2.54
N PRO A 105 7.82 12.28 -3.77
CA PRO A 105 9.18 11.95 -4.17
C PRO A 105 10.01 13.22 -4.43
N ASN A 106 11.30 13.04 -4.71
CA ASN A 106 12.13 14.13 -5.22
C ASN A 106 11.51 14.65 -6.53
N PRO A 107 11.28 15.96 -6.68
CA PRO A 107 10.71 16.51 -7.90
C PRO A 107 11.61 16.30 -9.13
N LEU A 108 12.93 16.18 -8.95
CA LEU A 108 13.86 15.85 -10.03
C LEU A 108 13.93 14.33 -10.25
N VAL A 109 13.45 13.89 -11.41
CA VAL A 109 13.63 12.52 -11.91
C VAL A 109 14.84 12.52 -12.85
N ALA A 110 16.01 12.14 -12.34
CA ALA A 110 17.27 12.14 -13.11
C ALA A 110 17.40 10.93 -14.05
N SER A 111 16.69 9.85 -13.75
CA SER A 111 16.58 8.63 -14.55
C SER A 111 15.21 8.02 -14.27
N GLU A 112 14.62 7.32 -15.24
CA GLU A 112 13.35 6.63 -15.01
C GLU A 112 13.52 5.51 -13.98
N GLN A 113 12.53 5.38 -13.08
CA GLN A 113 12.50 4.37 -12.04
C GLN A 113 11.15 3.67 -12.08
N HIS A 114 11.17 2.34 -12.08
CA HIS A 114 9.99 1.49 -12.20
C HIS A 114 9.84 0.63 -10.94
N GLN A 115 8.61 0.23 -10.64
CA GLN A 115 8.28 -0.57 -9.45
C GLN A 115 8.83 0.05 -8.15
N VAL A 116 8.77 1.38 -8.03
CA VAL A 116 9.14 2.12 -6.81
C VAL A 116 8.02 1.96 -5.79
N THR A 117 8.34 1.56 -4.56
CA THR A 117 7.34 1.50 -3.48
C THR A 117 6.92 2.92 -3.10
N PHE A 118 5.66 3.28 -3.38
CA PHE A 118 5.08 4.55 -2.96
C PHE A 118 4.41 4.43 -1.59
N TYR A 119 3.83 3.26 -1.30
CA TYR A 119 3.13 3.00 -0.05
C TYR A 119 3.29 1.54 0.38
N SER A 120 3.36 1.31 1.68
CA SER A 120 3.19 0.00 2.30
C SER A 120 2.38 0.16 3.58
N SER A 121 1.37 -0.68 3.75
CA SER A 121 0.53 -0.65 4.96
C SER A 121 1.25 -1.12 6.21
N GLY A 122 2.36 -1.86 6.05
CA GLY A 122 2.86 -2.74 7.11
C GLY A 122 1.85 -3.87 7.43
N PRO A 123 2.00 -4.53 8.60
CA PRO A 123 1.11 -5.61 9.02
C PRO A 123 -0.31 -5.12 9.35
N LEU A 124 -1.31 -5.84 8.88
CA LEU A 124 -2.72 -5.68 9.16
C LEU A 124 -3.28 -6.96 9.80
N SER A 125 -4.44 -6.86 10.46
CA SER A 125 -5.23 -8.03 10.81
C SER A 125 -5.65 -8.77 9.53
N ASP A 126 -5.73 -10.10 9.58
CA ASP A 126 -6.32 -10.84 8.44
C ASP A 126 -7.82 -10.51 8.35
N GLY A 127 -8.28 -10.09 7.18
CA GLY A 127 -9.65 -9.66 6.97
C GLY A 127 -9.81 -8.74 5.77
N PRO A 128 -11.04 -8.24 5.55
CA PRO A 128 -11.33 -7.30 4.48
C PRO A 128 -10.76 -5.91 4.80
N HIS A 129 -10.17 -5.29 3.78
CA HIS A 129 -9.59 -3.96 3.81
C HIS A 129 -9.92 -3.19 2.54
N THR A 130 -9.95 -1.87 2.64
CA THR A 130 -10.11 -0.96 1.50
C THR A 130 -8.94 0.01 1.43
N LEU A 131 -8.21 -0.02 0.32
CA LEU A 131 -7.23 1.01 -0.02
C LEU A 131 -7.84 1.97 -1.04
N THR A 132 -7.73 3.26 -0.78
CA THR A 132 -8.02 4.33 -1.75
C THR A 132 -6.76 5.17 -1.95
N ILE A 133 -6.38 5.36 -3.20
CA ILE A 133 -5.29 6.23 -3.66
C ILE A 133 -5.92 7.52 -4.19
#